data_AF-A0A2K1P181-F1
#
_entry.id   AF-A0A2K1P181-F1
#
_cell.length_a   1.000
_cell.length_b   1.000
_cell.length_c   1.000
_cell.angle_alpha   90.00
_cell.angle_beta   90.00
_cell.angle_gamma   90.00
#
_symmetry.space_group_name_H-M   'P 1'
#
loop_
_entity.id
_entity.type
_entity.pdbx_description
1 polymer ?
#
loop_
_entity_poly.entity_id
_entity_poly.type
_entity_poly.pdbx_seq_one_letter_code
_entity_poly.pdbx_strand_id
1 'polypeptide(L)' 'MRKELPKFFEQILNITEPWYIEKIEQQENTINIYVDFKKGAKFEYNGKYYSAYDTVQRSQ' A
#
# COMPACT_ATOMS: atom_id res chain seq x y z
N MET A 1 16.40 -9.41 4.47
CA MET A 1 15.08 -10.07 4.60
C MET A 1 14.62 -10.51 3.21
N ARG A 2 14.21 -11.77 3.03
CA ARG A 2 13.74 -12.27 1.72
C ARG A 2 12.55 -11.40 1.27
N LYS A 3 12.53 -10.97 0.01
CA LYS A 3 11.43 -10.21 -0.64
C LYS A 3 10.07 -10.94 -0.61
N GLU A 4 10.01 -12.13 -0.03
CA GLU A 4 8.84 -13.01 0.06
C GLU A 4 7.90 -12.61 1.20
N LEU A 5 8.41 -12.03 2.28
CA LEU A 5 7.60 -11.67 3.45
C LEU A 5 6.57 -10.56 3.14
N PRO A 6 6.93 -9.45 2.45
CA PRO A 6 5.96 -8.41 2.10
C PRO A 6 4.82 -8.93 1.23
N LYS A 7 5.13 -9.73 0.20
CA LYS A 7 4.11 -10.31 -0.70
C LYS A 7 3.12 -11.22 0.01
N PHE A 8 3.59 -11.99 0.99
CA PHE A 8 2.71 -12.83 1.80
C PHE A 8 1.71 -12.00 2.61
N PHE A 9 2.18 -10.92 3.25
CA PHE A 9 1.29 -10.01 3.99
C PHE A 9 0.35 -9.23 3.06
N GLU A 10 0.81 -8.82 1.87
CA GLU A 10 -0.05 -8.20 0.86
C GLU A 10 -1.23 -9.10 0.51
N GLN A 11 -0.99 -10.40 0.31
CA GLN A 11 -2.05 -11.37 0.03
C GLN A 11 -3.03 -11.54 1.21
N ILE A 12 -2.52 -11.68 2.44
CA ILE A 12 -3.36 -11.88 3.63
C ILE A 12 -4.21 -10.65 3.93
N LEU A 13 -3.64 -9.46 3.77
CA LEU A 13 -4.32 -8.19 4.04
C LEU A 13 -5.14 -7.70 2.84
N ASN A 14 -5.18 -8.48 1.75
CA ASN A 14 -5.83 -8.12 0.49
C ASN A 14 -5.39 -6.74 -0.03
N ILE A 15 -4.10 -6.44 0.11
CA ILE A 15 -3.45 -5.27 -0.49
C ILE A 15 -3.15 -5.64 -1.94
N THR A 16 -3.86 -5.01 -2.86
CA THR A 16 -3.69 -5.21 -4.30
C THR A 16 -3.18 -3.93 -4.94
N GLU A 17 -2.72 -4.03 -6.20
CA GLU A 17 -2.42 -2.84 -7.01
C GLU A 17 -3.57 -1.81 -6.93
N PRO A 18 -3.26 -0.51 -6.79
CA PRO A 18 -1.93 0.10 -6.89
C PRO A 18 -1.16 0.18 -5.57
N TRP A 19 -1.71 -0.39 -4.49
CA TRP A 19 -1.10 -0.36 -3.17
C TRP A 19 -0.07 -1.48 -3.00
N TYR A 20 0.94 -1.22 -2.18
CA TYR A 20 1.97 -2.19 -1.82
C TYR A 20 2.46 -1.94 -0.39
N ILE A 21 3.03 -2.96 0.25
CA ILE A 21 3.66 -2.78 1.56
C ILE A 21 5.06 -2.20 1.33
N GLU A 22 5.25 -0.95 1.75
CA GLU A 22 6.55 -0.26 1.67
C GLU A 22 7.53 -0.83 2.71
N LYS A 23 7.07 -0.95 3.96
CA LYS A 23 7.87 -1.50 5.06
C LYS A 23 7.00 -2.08 6.17
N ILE A 24 7.59 -3.00 6.92
CA ILE A 24 7.00 -3.59 8.12
C ILE A 24 8.00 -3.37 9.26
N GLU A 25 7.54 -2.76 10.35
CA GLU A 25 8.34 -2.54 11.55
C GLU A 25 7.65 -3.19 12.75
N GLN A 26 8.42 -3.89 13.57
CA GLN A 26 7.94 -4.39 14.86
C GLN A 26 8.44 -3.48 15.98
N GLN A 27 7.54 -3.02 16.84
CA GLN A 27 7.86 -2.24 18.04
C GLN A 27 7.15 -2.89 19.23
N GLU A 28 7.93 -3.47 20.14
CA GLU A 28 7.43 -4.26 21.27
C GLU A 28 6.43 -5.34 20.81
N ASN A 29 5.17 -5.21 21.23
CA ASN A 29 4.06 -6.08 20.87
C ASN A 29 3.22 -5.57 19.69
N THR A 30 3.66 -4.52 19.00
CA THR A 30 2.97 -3.89 17.87
C THR A 30 3.70 -4.16 16.57
N ILE A 31 2.96 -4.49 15.52
CA ILE A 31 3.46 -4.56 14.15
C ILE A 31 2.88 -3.39 13.37
N ASN A 32 3.74 -2.50 12.90
CA ASN A 32 3.40 -1.37 12.06
C ASN A 32 3.63 -1.76 10.60
N ILE A 33 2.57 -1.73 9.79
CA ILE A 33 2.62 -2.02 8.36
C ILE A 33 2.39 -0.69 7.63
N TYR A 34 3.38 -0.27 6.86
CA TYR A 34 3.34 0.95 6.09
C TYR A 34 2.96 0.60 4.65
N VAL A 35 1.83 1.16 4.20
CA VAL A 35 1.28 0.93 2.86
C VAL A 35 1.44 2.20 2.05
N ASP A 36 2.00 2.04 0.86
CA ASP A 36 2.17 3.11 -0.11
C ASP A 36 1.49 2.70 -1.43
N PHE A 37 1.50 3.58 -2.43
CA PHE A 37 0.83 3.33 -3.71
C PHE A 37 1.66 3.79 -4.90
N LYS A 38 1.43 3.14 -6.03
CA LYS A 38 2.03 3.53 -7.30
C LYS A 38 1.37 4.79 -7.84
N LYS A 39 2.07 5.91 -7.75
CA LYS A 39 1.63 7.22 -8.26
C LYS A 39 1.11 7.14 -9.70
N GLY A 40 -0.07 7.71 -9.93
CA GLY A 40 -0.68 7.79 -11.26
C GLY A 40 -1.24 6.46 -11.77
N ALA A 41 -1.17 5.38 -10.97
CA ALA A 41 -1.82 4.13 -11.31
C ALA A 41 -3.35 4.30 -11.29
N LYS A 42 -4.01 3.62 -12.23
CA LYS A 42 -5.47 3.56 -12.29
C LYS A 42 -5.93 2.21 -11.76
N PHE A 43 -7.04 2.22 -11.02
CA PHE A 43 -7.63 1.01 -10.46
C PHE A 43 -9.14 1.06 -10.56
N GLU A 44 -9.75 -0.12 -10.70
CA GLU A 44 -11.20 -0.26 -10.74
C GLU A 44 -11.75 -0.47 -9.34
N TYR A 45 -12.81 0.25 -9.00
CA TYR A 45 -13.57 0.06 -7.79
C TYR A 45 -15.07 0.25 -8.09
N ASN A 46 -15.87 -0.78 -7.83
CA ASN A 46 -17.31 -0.79 -8.11
C ASN A 46 -17.68 -0.35 -9.54
N GLY A 47 -16.96 -0.88 -10.55
CA GLY A 47 -17.22 -0.60 -11.96
C GLY A 47 -16.78 0.80 -12.44
N LYS A 48 -16.06 1.56 -11.60
CA LYS A 48 -15.53 2.89 -11.92
C LYS A 48 -14.01 2.90 -11.79
N TYR A 49 -13.35 3.61 -12.70
CA TYR A 49 -11.90 3.79 -12.65
C TYR A 49 -11.53 5.01 -11.82
N TYR A 50 -10.61 4.82 -10.89
CA TYR A 50 -10.02 5.85 -10.05
C TYR A 50 -8.52 5.91 -10.31
N SER A 51 -7.89 7.04 -9.97
CA SER A 51 -6.45 7.20 -10.03
C SER A 51 -5.90 7.33 -8.61
N ALA A 52 -4.79 6.66 -8.32
CA ALA A 52 -4.02 6.91 -7.12
C ALA A 52 -3.32 8.27 -7.26
N TYR A 53 -3.88 9.28 -6.59
CA TYR A 53 -3.36 10.64 -6.59
C TYR A 53 -2.10 10.72 -5.72
N ASP A 54 -1.12 11.53 -6.14
CA ASP A 54 -0.10 12.01 -5.21
C ASP A 54 -0.79 12.56 -3.95
N THR A 55 -0.31 12.14 -2.79
CA THR A 55 -0.48 12.90 -1.56
C THR A 55 0.34 14.18 -1.67
N VAL A 56 0.00 15.07 -2.60
CA VAL A 56 0.52 16.43 -2.59
C VAL A 56 -0.05 17.02 -1.30
N GLN A 57 0.78 17.16 -0.26
CA GLN A 57 0.47 18.10 0.81
C GLN A 57 0.27 19.45 0.14
N ARG A 58 -0.99 19.85 -0.07
CA ARG A 58 -1.30 21.23 -0.39
C ARG A 58 -0.98 22.02 0.87
N SER A 59 0.21 22.60 0.93
CA SER A 59 0.47 23.71 1.84
C SER A 59 -0.59 24.78 1.57
N GLN A 60 -1.50 24.96 2.53
CA GLN A 60 -2.36 26.14 2.62
C GLN A 60 -1.52 27.36 2.99
#